data_AF-A0A6A5G105-F1
#
_entry.id   AF-A0A6A5G105-F1
#
_cell.length_a   1.000
_cell.length_b   1.000
_cell.length_c   1.000
_cell.angle_alpha   90.00
_cell.angle_beta   90.00
_cell.angle_gamma   90.00
#
_symmetry.space_group_name_H-M   'P 1'
#
loop_
_entity.id
_entity.type
_entity.pdbx_description
1 polymer ?
#
loop_
_entity_poly.entity_id
_entity_poly.type
_entity_poly.pdbx_seq_one_letter_code
_entity_poly.pdbx_strand_id
1 'polypeptide(L)'
;MILKSLTRSQFSEQMLLDFGFGWILQKLETHYQHSPDGTAQKSMILYFKTEVPKLREELCCIDNSAEFQKNIQHFRNTISAVDSLLEQSKMVIIAHREAEGLFPTWPSDLEWVF
;
A
#
# COMPACT_ATOMS: atom_id res chain seq x y z
N MET A 1 12.92 -16.00 -23.54
CA MET A 1 11.97 -16.34 -22.47
C MET A 1 12.80 -16.75 -21.27
N ILE A 2 13.03 -15.84 -20.31
CA ILE A 2 13.79 -16.17 -19.11
C ILE A 2 12.88 -17.07 -18.27
N LEU A 3 13.26 -18.33 -18.10
CA LEU A 3 12.55 -19.25 -17.23
C LEU A 3 12.70 -18.70 -15.80
N LYS A 4 11.64 -18.09 -15.26
CA LYS A 4 11.56 -17.78 -13.83
C LYS A 4 11.85 -19.08 -13.07
N SER A 5 12.94 -19.11 -12.32
CA SER A 5 13.37 -20.26 -11.50
C SER A 5 12.71 -20.28 -10.13
N LEU A 6 11.51 -19.69 -10.04
CA LEU A 6 10.67 -19.71 -8.85
C LEU A 6 9.97 -21.05 -8.77
N THR A 7 9.89 -21.62 -7.56
CA THR A 7 8.96 -22.71 -7.31
C THR A 7 7.52 -22.23 -7.53
N ARG A 8 6.61 -23.17 -7.74
CA ARG A 8 5.17 -22.84 -7.89
C ARG A 8 4.65 -22.03 -6.69
N SER A 9 5.06 -22.35 -5.47
CA SER A 9 4.64 -21.62 -4.27
C SER A 9 5.19 -20.20 -4.24
N GLN A 10 6.47 -20.00 -4.61
CA GLN A 10 7.07 -18.67 -4.68
C GLN A 10 6.42 -17.81 -5.76
N PHE A 11 6.11 -18.38 -6.91
CA PHE A 11 5.38 -17.66 -7.96
C PHE A 11 3.97 -17.25 -7.50
N SER A 12 3.23 -18.15 -6.84
CA SER A 12 1.92 -17.79 -6.26
C SER A 12 2.02 -16.69 -5.22
N GLU A 13 3.03 -16.73 -4.37
CA GLU A 13 3.28 -15.67 -3.38
C GLU A 13 3.68 -14.34 -4.04
N GLN A 14 4.52 -14.36 -5.09
CA GLN A 14 4.84 -13.17 -5.88
C GLN A 14 3.57 -12.51 -6.44
N MET A 15 2.64 -13.31 -6.97
CA MET A 15 1.35 -12.82 -7.46
C MET A 15 0.47 -12.22 -6.35
N LEU A 16 0.43 -12.85 -5.17
CA LEU A 16 -0.32 -12.33 -4.01
C LEU A 16 0.25 -11.01 -3.51
N LEU A 17 1.58 -10.89 -3.46
CA LEU A 17 2.25 -9.65 -3.09
C LEU A 17 2.05 -8.56 -4.14
N ASP A 18 2.07 -8.88 -5.44
CA ASP A 18 1.77 -7.92 -6.51
C ASP A 18 0.34 -7.36 -6.38
N PHE A 19 -0.63 -8.25 -6.12
CA PHE A 19 -2.00 -7.85 -5.83
C PHE A 19 -2.08 -6.96 -4.58
N GLY A 20 -1.39 -7.35 -3.49
CA GLY A 20 -1.32 -6.56 -2.26
C GLY A 20 -0.73 -5.17 -2.48
N PHE A 21 0.33 -5.07 -3.29
CA PHE A 21 0.92 -3.79 -3.69
C PHE A 21 -0.05 -2.93 -4.52
N GLY A 22 -0.73 -3.53 -5.50
CA GLY A 22 -1.76 -2.84 -6.28
C GLY A 22 -2.87 -2.27 -5.38
N TRP A 23 -3.33 -3.08 -4.42
CA TRP A 23 -4.36 -2.70 -3.47
C TRP A 23 -3.95 -1.51 -2.58
N ILE A 24 -2.77 -1.56 -1.96
CA ILE A 24 -2.33 -0.45 -1.10
C ILE A 24 -2.01 0.82 -1.87
N LEU A 25 -1.56 0.73 -3.13
CA LEU A 25 -1.32 1.90 -3.99
C LEU A 25 -2.61 2.67 -4.25
N GLN A 26 -3.68 1.95 -4.58
CA GLN A 26 -5.00 2.56 -4.78
C GLN A 26 -5.47 3.27 -3.51
N LYS A 27 -5.29 2.64 -2.34
CA LYS A 27 -5.65 3.27 -1.06
C LYS A 27 -4.81 4.50 -0.74
N LEU A 28 -3.50 4.44 -0.95
CA LEU A 28 -2.60 5.57 -0.73
C LEU A 28 -2.99 6.79 -1.56
N GLU A 29 -3.43 6.60 -2.81
CA GLU A 29 -3.92 7.69 -3.66
C GLU A 29 -5.14 8.38 -3.02
N THR A 30 -6.17 7.62 -2.68
CA THR A 30 -7.40 8.19 -2.12
C THR A 30 -7.15 8.83 -0.74
N HIS A 31 -6.39 8.17 0.13
CA HIS A 31 -6.05 8.73 1.44
C HIS A 31 -5.21 10.00 1.34
N TYR A 32 -4.33 10.13 0.34
CA TYR A 32 -3.57 11.36 0.13
C TYR A 32 -4.47 12.55 -0.19
N GLN A 33 -5.53 12.34 -0.98
CA GLN A 33 -6.46 13.39 -1.37
C GLN A 33 -7.27 13.93 -0.19
N HIS A 34 -7.63 13.06 0.77
CA HIS A 34 -8.45 13.43 1.92
C HIS A 34 -7.67 13.75 3.19
N SER A 35 -6.40 13.35 3.26
CA SER A 35 -5.58 13.64 4.45
C SER A 35 -5.36 15.15 4.57
N PRO A 36 -5.49 15.74 5.78
CA PRO A 36 -5.30 17.18 5.98
C PRO A 36 -3.84 17.57 5.73
N ASP A 37 -3.64 18.75 5.14
CA ASP A 37 -2.30 19.29 4.88
C ASP A 37 -1.50 19.54 6.17
N GLY A 38 -0.17 19.42 6.08
CA GLY A 38 0.72 19.62 7.22
C GLY A 38 0.74 18.48 8.24
N THR A 39 -0.08 17.44 8.08
CA THR A 39 -0.05 16.27 8.97
C THR A 39 1.13 15.35 8.67
N ALA A 40 1.67 14.71 9.72
CA ALA A 40 2.69 13.68 9.58
C ALA A 40 2.17 12.51 8.73
N GLN A 41 0.88 12.17 8.86
CA GLN A 41 0.22 11.11 8.10
C GLN A 41 0.22 11.41 6.61
N LYS A 42 -0.16 12.63 6.17
CA LYS A 42 -0.13 12.99 4.74
C LYS A 42 1.28 12.90 4.16
N SER A 43 2.29 13.30 4.93
CA SER A 43 3.70 13.22 4.52
C SER A 43 4.16 11.76 4.36
N MET A 44 3.78 10.88 5.30
CA MET A 44 4.09 9.45 5.22
C MET A 44 3.33 8.76 4.08
N ILE A 45 2.07 9.13 3.84
CA ILE A 45 1.29 8.63 2.70
C ILE A 45 1.97 9.03 1.40
N LEU A 46 2.42 10.29 1.27
CA LEU A 46 3.14 10.76 0.09
C LEU A 46 4.42 9.96 -0.14
N TYR A 47 5.20 9.73 0.92
CA TYR A 47 6.40 8.88 0.85
C TYR A 47 6.08 7.48 0.31
N PHE A 48 5.10 6.78 0.89
CA PHE A 48 4.77 5.42 0.44
C PHE A 48 4.13 5.41 -0.96
N LYS A 49 3.36 6.44 -1.32
CA LYS A 49 2.83 6.60 -2.68
C LYS A 49 3.95 6.67 -3.73
N THR A 50 5.12 7.22 -3.36
CA THR A 50 6.30 7.26 -4.25
C THR A 50 7.18 6.01 -4.20
N GLU A 51 7.25 5.32 -3.05
CA GLU A 51 8.15 4.17 -2.86
C GLU A 51 7.51 2.83 -3.25
N VAL A 52 6.22 2.63 -2.96
CA VAL A 52 5.53 1.37 -3.24
C VAL A 52 5.57 0.97 -4.73
N PRO A 53 5.43 1.87 -5.72
CA PRO A 53 5.55 1.49 -7.13
C PRO A 53 6.91 0.88 -7.47
N LYS A 54 7.99 1.39 -6.87
CA LYS A 54 9.36 0.90 -7.07
C LYS A 54 9.52 -0.49 -6.49
N LEU A 55 9.04 -0.69 -5.26
CA LEU A 55 9.07 -2.01 -4.60
C LEU A 55 8.24 -3.06 -5.33
N ARG A 56 7.11 -2.64 -5.93
CA ARG A 56 6.31 -3.52 -6.79
C ARG A 56 7.06 -3.92 -8.06
N GLU A 57 7.74 -2.97 -8.71
CA GLU A 57 8.59 -3.25 -9.87
C GLU A 57 9.73 -4.22 -9.51
N GLU A 58 10.43 -3.96 -8.39
CA GLU A 58 11.46 -4.85 -7.85
C GLU A 58 10.92 -6.27 -7.64
N LEU A 59 9.75 -6.43 -7.00
CA LEU A 59 9.09 -7.72 -6.82
C LEU A 59 8.87 -8.43 -8.17
N CYS A 60 8.35 -7.73 -9.19
CA CYS A 60 8.07 -8.30 -10.50
C CYS A 60 9.34 -8.76 -11.24
N CYS A 61 10.45 -8.07 -11.03
CA CYS A 61 11.75 -8.37 -11.62
C CYS A 61 12.47 -9.57 -10.99
N ILE A 62 12.07 -10.01 -9.80
CA ILE A 62 12.67 -11.20 -9.18
C ILE A 62 12.30 -12.46 -9.99
N ASP A 63 13.33 -13.11 -10.51
CA ASP A 63 13.22 -14.29 -11.38
C ASP A 63 13.85 -15.56 -10.78
N ASN A 64 14.45 -15.47 -9.58
CA ASN A 64 15.14 -16.57 -8.95
C ASN A 64 14.77 -16.79 -7.48
N SER A 65 14.84 -18.05 -7.07
CA SER A 65 14.39 -18.52 -5.77
C SER A 65 15.15 -17.89 -4.59
N ALA A 66 16.46 -17.70 -4.71
CA ALA A 66 17.31 -17.21 -3.63
C ALA A 66 17.02 -15.74 -3.32
N GLU A 67 16.92 -14.91 -4.36
CA GLU A 67 16.55 -13.51 -4.24
C GLU A 67 15.13 -13.33 -3.71
N PHE A 68 14.18 -14.14 -4.19
CA PHE A 68 12.82 -14.11 -3.70
C PHE A 68 12.75 -14.38 -2.19
N GLN A 69 13.43 -15.43 -1.70
CA GLN A 69 13.47 -15.75 -0.27
C GLN A 69 14.15 -14.66 0.57
N LYS A 70 15.15 -13.97 0.01
CA LYS A 70 15.82 -12.87 0.70
C LYS A 70 14.92 -11.65 0.90
N ASN A 71 14.08 -11.33 -0.10
CA ASN A 71 13.31 -10.09 -0.15
C ASN A 71 11.84 -10.23 0.28
N ILE A 72 11.27 -11.44 0.27
CA ILE A 72 9.84 -11.68 0.56
C ILE A 72 9.36 -11.04 1.86
N GLN A 73 10.14 -11.16 2.95
CA GLN A 73 9.72 -10.60 4.23
C GLN A 73 9.69 -9.08 4.22
N HIS A 74 10.59 -8.44 3.45
CA HIS A 74 10.58 -7.00 3.27
C HIS A 74 9.28 -6.55 2.58
N PHE A 75 8.88 -7.19 1.48
CA PHE A 75 7.63 -6.86 0.78
C PHE A 75 6.40 -7.03 1.68
N ARG A 76 6.32 -8.14 2.42
CA ARG A 76 5.23 -8.39 3.39
C ARG A 76 5.18 -7.30 4.46
N ASN A 77 6.32 -6.95 5.04
CA ASN A 77 6.40 -5.93 6.07
C ASN A 77 5.98 -4.56 5.53
N THR A 78 6.38 -4.21 4.31
CA THR A 78 5.96 -2.96 3.67
C THR A 78 4.45 -2.90 3.50
N ILE A 79 3.83 -3.97 2.99
CA ILE A 79 2.37 -4.00 2.82
C ILE A 79 1.66 -3.82 4.18
N SER A 80 2.08 -4.56 5.21
CA SER A 80 1.51 -4.43 6.56
C SER A 80 1.73 -3.05 7.19
N ALA A 81 2.89 -2.43 6.96
CA ALA A 81 3.20 -1.10 7.47
C ALA A 81 2.33 -0.03 6.80
N VAL A 82 2.15 -0.12 5.48
CA VAL A 82 1.28 0.79 4.73
C VAL A 82 -0.18 0.61 5.15
N ASP A 83 -0.66 -0.62 5.30
CA ASP A 83 -2.03 -0.88 5.76
C ASP A 83 -2.27 -0.28 7.16
N SER A 84 -1.32 -0.45 8.08
CA SER A 84 -1.37 0.18 9.41
C SER A 84 -1.39 1.71 9.35
N LEU A 85 -0.60 2.32 8.45
CA LEU A 85 -0.62 3.77 8.21
C LEU A 85 -1.98 4.23 7.68
N LEU A 86 -2.59 3.48 6.77
CA LEU A 86 -3.89 3.80 6.19
C LEU A 86 -4.98 3.78 7.28
N GLU A 87 -4.97 2.80 8.17
CA GLU A 87 -5.88 2.77 9.34
C GLU A 87 -5.66 3.97 10.28
N GLN A 88 -4.41 4.37 10.54
CA GLN A 88 -4.14 5.57 11.34
C GLN A 88 -4.61 6.84 10.64
N SER A 89 -4.38 6.96 9.34
CA SER A 89 -4.80 8.13 8.57
C SER A 89 -6.31 8.26 8.49
N LYS A 90 -7.06 7.15 8.50
CA LYS A 90 -8.53 7.17 8.59
C LYS A 90 -9.00 7.94 9.82
N MET A 91 -8.40 7.70 10.99
CA MET A 91 -8.73 8.42 12.22
C MET A 91 -8.45 9.92 12.10
N VAL A 92 -7.35 10.30 11.43
CA VAL A 92 -6.99 11.71 11.21
C VAL A 92 -7.97 12.40 10.25
N ILE A 93 -8.34 11.73 9.16
CA ILE A 93 -9.32 12.23 8.18
C ILE A 93 -10.67 12.45 8.86
N ILE A 94 -11.14 11.47 9.64
CA ILE A 94 -12.40 11.56 10.40
C ILE A 94 -12.36 12.76 11.34
N ALA A 95 -11.35 12.87 12.21
CA ALA A 95 -11.25 13.94 13.18
C ALA A 95 -11.20 15.34 12.53
N HIS A 96 -10.48 15.47 11.42
CA HIS A 96 -10.44 16.73 10.68
C HIS A 96 -11.79 17.09 10.08
N ARG A 97 -12.47 16.13 9.43
CA ARG A 97 -13.78 16.37 8.83
C ARG A 97 -14.85 16.71 9.86
N GLU A 98 -14.80 16.08 11.04
CA GLU A 98 -15.66 16.44 12.17
C GLU A 98 -15.41 17.87 12.65
N ALA A 99 -14.13 18.27 12.78
CA ALA A 99 -13.77 19.63 13.20
C ALA A 99 -14.23 20.70 12.19
N GLU A 100 -14.20 20.38 10.90
CA GLU A 100 -14.65 21.25 9.80
C GLU A 100 -16.17 21.16 9.54
N GLY A 101 -16.90 20.30 10.27
CA GLY A 101 -18.34 20.09 10.07
C GLY A 101 -18.71 19.49 8.72
N LEU A 102 -17.82 18.70 8.11
CA LEU A 102 -18.01 18.10 6.78
C LEU A 102 -18.75 16.75 6.85
N PHE A 103 -19.74 16.57 5.98
CA PHE A 103 -20.53 15.33 5.85
C PHE A 103 -20.43 14.73 4.44
N PRO A 104 -20.33 13.39 4.27
CA PRO A 104 -20.20 12.38 5.31
C PRO A 104 -18.85 12.47 6.03
N THR A 105 -18.81 12.07 7.30
CA THR A 105 -17.58 12.09 8.11
C THR A 105 -16.49 11.20 7.50
N TRP A 106 -16.89 10.07 6.93
CA TRP A 106 -16.02 9.25 6.10
C TRP A 106 -16.38 9.45 4.62
N PRO A 107 -15.44 9.91 3.77
CA PRO A 107 -15.69 10.07 2.34
C PRO A 107 -16.14 8.77 1.67
N SER A 108 -17.13 8.86 0.78
CA SER A 108 -17.70 7.69 0.11
C SER A 108 -16.73 7.00 -0.86
N ASP A 109 -15.78 7.73 -1.42
CA ASP A 109 -14.69 7.18 -2.22
C ASP A 109 -13.65 6.42 -1.38
N LEU A 110 -13.70 6.59 -0.06
CA LEU A 110 -12.99 5.77 0.91
C LEU A 110 -13.88 4.65 1.51
N GLU A 111 -15.16 4.56 1.15
CA GLU A 111 -16.00 3.39 1.43
C GLU A 111 -15.69 2.31 0.40
N TRP A 112 -14.80 1.39 0.78
CA TRP A 112 -14.39 0.30 -0.10
C TRP A 112 -15.51 -0.74 -0.18
N VAL A 113 -16.13 -0.87 -1.35
CA VAL A 113 -17.02 -2.00 -1.67
C VAL A 113 -16.14 -3.23 -1.92
N PHE A 114 -16.31 -4.27 -1.09
CA PHE A 114 -15.69 -5.58 -1.28
C PHE A 114 -16.34 -6.35 -2.43
#